data_AF-A0A8J6SB94-F1
#
_entry.id   AF-A0A8J6SB94-F1
#
_cell.length_a   1.000
_cell.length_b   1.000
_cell.length_c   1.000
_cell.angle_alpha   90.00
_cell.angle_beta   90.00
_cell.angle_gamma   90.00
#
_symmetry.space_group_name_H-M   'P 1'
#
loop_
_entity.id
_entity.type
_entity.pdbx_description
1 polymer ?
#
loop_
_entity_poly.entity_id
_entity_poly.type
_entity_poly.pdbx_seq_one_letter_code
_entity_poly.pdbx_strand_id
1 'polypeptide(L)' 'MQCPKCDSQYVVKNGHTHTGKQNFKCRDCGRQF' A
#
# COMPACT_ATOMS: atom_id res chain seq x y z
N MET A 1 -1.76 2.48 8.94
CA MET A 1 -2.27 1.60 7.87
C MET A 1 -1.41 0.36 7.86
N GLN A 2 -2.01 -0.82 7.95
CA GLN A 2 -1.31 -2.10 7.85
C GLN A 2 -1.57 -2.71 6.48
N CYS A 3 -0.64 -3.52 6.00
CA CYS A 3 -0.84 -4.25 4.76
C CYS A 3 -1.96 -5.29 4.93
N PRO A 4 -3.03 -5.28 4.12
CA PRO A 4 -4.14 -6.22 4.25
C PRO A 4 -3.79 -7.67 3.87
N LYS A 5 -2.54 -7.94 3.44
CA LYS A 5 -2.06 -9.29 3.10
C LYS A 5 -1.18 -9.91 4.18
N CYS A 6 -0.37 -9.12 4.87
CA CYS A 6 0.66 -9.63 5.79
C CYS A 6 0.74 -8.85 7.11
N ASP A 7 -0.22 -7.95 7.36
CA ASP A 7 -0.32 -7.09 8.55
C ASP A 7 0.90 -6.23 8.89
N SER A 8 1.87 -6.16 7.97
CA SER A 8 3.03 -5.29 8.10
C SER A 8 2.62 -3.82 8.26
N GLN A 9 3.27 -3.15 9.20
CA GLN A 9 3.11 -1.71 9.41
C GLN A 9 3.96 -0.87 8.45
N TYR A 10 4.87 -1.51 7.69
CA TYR A 10 5.78 -0.84 6.77
C TYR A 10 5.13 -0.66 5.40
N VAL A 11 4.40 0.45 5.26
CA VAL A 11 3.70 0.84 4.02
C VAL A 11 4.12 2.24 3.58
N VAL A 12 4.23 2.43 2.27
CA VAL A 12 4.60 3.73 1.65
C VAL A 12 3.54 4.16 0.66
N LYS A 13 3.41 5.47 0.43
CA LYS A 13 2.61 6.02 -0.66
C LYS A 13 3.17 5.55 -2.00
N ASN A 14 2.30 5.11 -2.90
CA ASN A 14 2.65 4.55 -4.21
C ASN A 14 1.76 5.11 -5.32
N GLY A 15 1.83 6.42 -5.53
CA GLY A 15 1.03 7.12 -6.54
C GLY A 15 -0.46 7.14 -6.22
N HIS A 16 -1.29 7.37 -7.24
CA HIS A 16 -2.74 7.44 -7.11
C HIS A 16 -3.40 6.40 -8.02
N THR A 17 -4.59 5.93 -7.63
CA THR A 17 -5.46 5.14 -8.49
C THR A 17 -5.99 5.99 -9.65
N HIS A 18 -6.59 5.36 -10.65
CA HIS A 18 -7.25 6.07 -11.75
C HIS A 18 -8.32 7.08 -11.27
N THR A 19 -8.94 6.81 -10.12
CA THR A 19 -9.93 7.68 -9.48
C THR A 19 -9.31 8.78 -8.59
N GLY A 20 -7.99 8.92 -8.60
CA GLY A 20 -7.25 9.92 -7.82
C GLY A 20 -7.04 9.57 -6.34
N LYS A 21 -7.50 8.40 -5.88
CA LYS A 21 -7.28 7.98 -4.47
C LYS A 21 -5.82 7.62 -4.27
N GLN A 22 -5.25 8.00 -3.12
CA GLN A 22 -3.90 7.61 -2.75
C GLN A 22 -3.79 6.08 -2.71
N ASN A 23 -2.85 5.53 -3.47
CA ASN A 23 -2.49 4.11 -3.44
C ASN A 23 -1.28 3.92 -2.52
N PHE A 24 -1.14 2.74 -1.93
CA PHE A 24 -0.04 2.39 -1.04
C PHE A 24 0.66 1.13 -1.50
N LYS A 25 1.90 0.93 -1.05
CA LYS A 25 2.68 -0.28 -1.29
C LYS A 25 3.30 -0.77 0.02
N CYS A 26 3.13 -2.05 0.32
CA CYS A 26 3.81 -2.70 1.43
C CYS A 26 5.29 -2.94 1.10
N ARG A 27 6.19 -2.62 2.03
CA ARG A 27 7.63 -2.89 1.88
C ARG A 27 7.99 -4.35 2.08
N ASP A 28 7.25 -5.07 2.92
CA ASP A 28 7.60 -6.44 3.26
C ASP A 28 7.10 -7.45 2.21
N CYS A 29 5.84 -7.33 1.77
CA CYS A 29 5.26 -8.27 0.80
C CYS A 29 5.08 -7.69 -0.62
N GLY A 30 5.40 -6.41 -0.83
CA GLY A 30 5.33 -5.75 -2.14
C GLY A 30 3.93 -5.43 -2.67
N ARG A 31 2.87 -5.83 -1.95
CA ARG A 31 1.47 -5.62 -2.37
C ARG A 31 1.14 -4.13 -2.49
N GLN A 32 0.46 -3.76 -3.57
CA GLN A 32 -0.15 -2.45 -3.76
C GLN A 32 -1.63 -2.50 -3.36
N PHE A 33 -2.14 -1.47 -2.70
CA PHE A 33 -3.52 -1.39 -2.21
C PHE A 33 -3.96 0.05 -1.88
#